data_AF-A0A7W3Z9L7-F1
#
_entry.id   AF-A0A7W3Z9L7-F1
#
_cell.length_a   1.000
_cell.length_b   1.000
_cell.length_c   1.000
_cell.angle_alpha   90.00
_cell.angle_beta   90.00
_cell.angle_gamma   90.00
#
_symmetry.space_group_name_H-M   'P 1'
#
loop_
_entity.id
_entity.type
_entity.pdbx_description
1 polymer ?
#
loop_
_entity_poly.entity_id
_entity_poly.type
_entity_poly.pdbx_seq_one_letter_code
_entity_poly.pdbx_strand_id
1 'polypeptide(L)' 'MKTFAERLVSPDGREFTARSPAEYNALRYGQGYRPADEPAPDAPAKPTAKTAKSVPAPPESAQDKTP' A
#
# COMPACT_ATOMS: atom_id res chain seq x y z
N MET A 1 -8.29 -21.67 -4.60
CA MET A 1 -9.27 -20.75 -3.97
C MET A 1 -8.74 -19.34 -4.18
N LYS A 2 -9.51 -18.43 -4.81
CA LYS A 2 -9.14 -17.02 -4.88
C LYS A 2 -9.38 -16.41 -3.50
N THR A 3 -8.33 -15.94 -2.85
CA THR A 3 -8.43 -15.23 -1.57
C THR A 3 -9.07 -13.87 -1.79
N PHE A 4 -10.09 -13.54 -1.00
CA PHE A 4 -10.71 -12.22 -1.00
C PHE A 4 -9.72 -11.23 -0.37
N ALA A 5 -9.31 -10.21 -1.12
CA ALA A 5 -8.42 -9.16 -0.66
C ALA A 5 -8.79 -7.86 -1.38
N GLU A 6 -9.62 -7.03 -0.76
CA GLU A 6 -10.02 -5.73 -1.30
C GLU A 6 -9.36 -4.59 -0.52
N ARG A 7 -8.81 -3.60 -1.23
CA ARG A 7 -8.25 -2.39 -0.61
C ARG A 7 -9.33 -1.33 -0.43
N LEU A 8 -9.35 -0.75 0.77
CA LEU A 8 -10.28 0.26 1.22
C LEU A 8 -9.50 1.43 1.83
N VAL A 9 -10.03 2.64 1.72
CA VAL A 9 -9.48 3.87 2.26
C VAL A 9 -10.42 4.40 3.33
N SER A 10 -9.89 4.64 4.52
CA SER A 10 -10.58 5.30 5.63
C SER A 10 -10.92 6.76 5.27
N PRO A 11 -11.92 7.38 5.91
CA PRO A 11 -12.13 8.82 5.81
C PRO A 11 -10.90 9.66 6.21
N ASP A 12 -10.04 9.15 7.09
CA ASP A 12 -8.76 9.75 7.47
C ASP A 12 -7.65 9.59 6.41
N GLY A 13 -7.94 8.99 5.25
CA GLY A 13 -6.98 8.76 4.16
C GLY A 13 -6.04 7.58 4.38
N ARG A 14 -6.32 6.69 5.34
CA ARG A 14 -5.52 5.48 5.60
C ARG A 14 -5.99 4.31 4.75
N GLU A 15 -5.04 3.55 4.19
CA GLU A 15 -5.35 2.33 3.43
C GLU A 15 -5.48 1.11 4.35
N PHE A 16 -6.49 0.28 4.10
CA PHE A 16 -6.77 -0.99 4.75
C PHE A 16 -7.08 -2.07 3.72
N THR A 17 -6.78 -3.33 4.02
CA THR A 17 -7.10 -4.46 3.14
C THR A 17 -8.08 -5.39 3.84
N ALA A 18 -9.33 -5.44 3.37
CA ALA A 18 -10.33 -6.39 3.82
C ALA A 18 -9.99 -7.78 3.30
N ARG A 19 -9.86 -8.76 4.21
CA ARG A 19 -9.52 -10.15 3.86
C ARG A 19 -10.74 -11.07 3.76
N SER A 20 -11.92 -10.52 4.00
CA SER A 20 -13.19 -11.24 3.92
C SER A 20 -14.34 -10.31 3.55
N PRO A 21 -15.41 -10.82 2.89
CA PRO A 21 -16.59 -10.02 2.55
C PRO A 21 -17.27 -9.38 3.77
N ALA A 22 -17.25 -10.05 4.93
CA ALA A 22 -17.80 -9.51 6.17
C ALA A 22 -17.04 -8.26 6.64
N GLU A 23 -15.70 -8.33 6.60
CA GLU A 23 -14.80 -7.22 6.92
C GLU A 23 -15.01 -6.04 5.97
N TYR A 24 -15.13 -6.32 4.67
CA TYR A 24 -15.42 -5.31 3.66
C TYR A 24 -16.73 -4.58 3.95
N ASN A 25 -17.80 -5.32 4.24
CA ASN A 25 -19.11 -4.72 4.53
C ASN A 25 -19.08 -3.89 5.82
N ALA A 26 -18.41 -4.38 6.87
CA ALA A 26 -18.24 -3.64 8.11
C ALA A 26 -17.46 -2.33 7.90
N LEU A 27 -16.38 -2.36 7.12
CA LEU A 27 -15.57 -1.17 6.82
C LEU A 27 -16.34 -0.19 5.91
N ARG A 28 -16.96 -0.67 4.82
CA ARG A 28 -17.64 0.17 3.82
C ARG A 28 -18.94 0.79 4.34
N TYR A 29 -19.77 0.02 5.02
CA TYR A 29 -21.10 0.46 5.46
C TYR A 29 -21.17 0.80 6.95
N GLY A 30 -20.30 0.22 7.79
CA GLY A 30 -20.23 0.54 9.22
C GLY A 30 -19.32 1.72 9.52
N GLN A 31 -18.16 1.80 8.85
CA GLN A 31 -17.11 2.79 9.13
C GLN A 31 -16.90 3.82 8.01
N GLY A 32 -17.65 3.71 6.90
CA GLY A 32 -17.61 4.68 5.79
C GLY A 32 -16.38 4.58 4.87
N TYR A 33 -15.66 3.46 4.88
CA TYR A 33 -14.49 3.27 4.02
C TYR A 33 -14.89 3.20 2.55
N ARG A 34 -14.00 3.66 1.65
CA ARG A 34 -14.21 3.67 0.19
C ARG A 34 -13.23 2.73 -0.51
N PRO A 35 -13.58 2.08 -1.64
CA PRO A 35 -12.63 1.26 -2.40
C PRO A 35 -11.43 2.09 -2.85
N ALA A 36 -10.22 1.59 -2.62
CA ALA A 36 -8.99 2.24 -3.10
C ALA A 36 -8.82 2.13 -4.62
N ASP A 37 -9.56 1.20 -5.23
CA ASP A 37 -9.56 0.93 -6.69
C ASP A 37 -10.67 1.70 -7.43
N GLU A 38 -11.52 2.46 -6.71
CA GLU A 38 -12.43 3.39 -7.38
C GLU A 38 -11.54 4.44 -8.06
N PRO A 39 -11.56 4.54 -9.41
CA PRO A 39 -10.70 5.48 -10.10
C PRO A 39 -11.07 6.87 -9.58
N ALA A 40 -10.15 7.51 -8.86
CA ALA A 40 -10.27 8.93 -8.57
C ALA A 40 -10.56 9.61 -9.92
N PRO A 41 -11.68 10.33 -10.10
CA PRO A 41 -11.90 11.03 -11.35
C PRO A 41 -10.72 11.99 -11.52
N ASP A 42 -9.89 11.72 -12.54
CA ASP A 42 -8.84 12.60 -13.03
C ASP A 42 -7.61 12.88 -12.12
N ALA A 43 -7.06 11.86 -11.45
CA ALA A 43 -5.65 11.92 -11.05
C ALA A 43 -4.79 11.16 -12.07
N PRO A 44 -3.86 11.81 -12.79
CA PRO A 44 -2.97 11.11 -13.73
C PRO A 44 -2.23 10.03 -12.93
N ALA A 45 -2.23 8.80 -13.46
CA ALA A 45 -1.63 7.63 -12.85
C ALA A 45 -0.27 7.96 -12.18
N LYS A 46 -0.29 8.21 -10.87
CA LYS A 46 0.93 8.41 -10.10
C LYS A 46 1.62 7.06 -10.10
N PRO A 47 2.85 6.93 -10.65
CA PRO A 47 3.51 5.65 -10.71
C PRO A 47 3.64 5.11 -9.29
N THR A 48 3.36 3.83 -9.15
CA THR A 48 3.44 3.04 -7.91
C THR A 48 4.68 3.43 -7.10
N ALA A 49 4.49 4.16 -6.00
CA ALA A 49 5.57 4.44 -5.06
C ALA A 49 5.87 3.17 -4.24
N LYS A 50 6.57 2.22 -4.85
CA LYS A 50 7.48 1.34 -4.10
C LYS A 50 8.69 2.19 -3.70
N THR A 51 8.57 2.97 -2.64
CA THR A 51 9.73 3.53 -1.96
C THR A 51 9.49 3.52 -0.47
N ALA A 52 9.51 2.32 0.10
CA ALA A 52 9.83 2.12 1.50
C ALA A 52 11.14 1.33 1.57
N LYS A 53 12.26 2.07 1.64
CA LYS A 53 13.46 1.74 2.42
C LYS A 53 14.51 2.84 2.19
N SER A 54 14.32 3.97 2.89
CA SER A 54 15.49 4.67 3.42
C SER A 54 16.00 3.84 4.59
N VAL A 55 17.10 3.11 4.38
CA VAL A 55 17.98 2.70 5.48
C VAL A 55 19.34 3.32 5.16
N PRO A 56 19.86 4.21 6.01
CA PRO A 56 21.16 4.84 5.78
C PRO A 56 22.29 3.79 5.85
N ALA A 57 23.33 4.00 5.03
CA ALA A 57 24.50 3.15 4.92
C ALA A 57 25.30 3.07 6.24
N PRO A 58 25.95 1.94 6.54
CA PRO A 58 27.25 1.95 7.18
C PRO A 58 28.35 2.06 6.09
N PRO A 59 29.35 2.94 6.27
CA PRO A 59 30.54 2.97 5.42
C PRO A 59 31.53 1.92 5.92
N GLU A 60 31.98 0.97 5.09
CA GLU A 60 33.21 0.26 5.42
C GLU A 60 33.99 -0.19 4.18
N SER A 61 35.14 0.47 4.04
CA SER A 61 36.43 -0.03 3.55
C SER A 61 36.53 -0.60 2.14
N ALA A 62 37.08 0.25 1.28
CA ALA A 62 37.89 -0.17 0.15
C ALA A 62 39.03 -1.10 0.61
N GLN A 63 39.08 -2.30 0.04
CA GLN A 63 40.32 -3.02 -0.17
C GLN A 63 40.28 -3.66 -1.57
N ASP A 64 40.51 -2.77 -2.53
CA ASP A 64 41.30 -3.08 -3.71
C ASP A 64 42.57 -3.83 -3.29
N LYS A 65 42.79 -5.04 -3.84
CA LYS A 65 44.03 -5.45 -4.51
C LYS A 65 44.09 -6.96 -4.69
N THR A 66 43.71 -7.41 -5.89
CA THR A 66 44.16 -8.66 -6.49
C THR A 66 45.59 -8.45 -7.03
N PRO A 67 46.54 -9.35 -6.76
CA PRO A 67 47.51 -9.76 -7.76
C PRO A 67 47.14 -11.11 -8.36
#